data_AF-A0A556V7H1-F1
#
_entry.id   AF-A0A556V7H1-F1
#
_cell.length_a   1.000
_cell.length_b   1.000
_cell.length_c   1.000
_cell.angle_alpha   90.00
_cell.angle_beta   90.00
_cell.angle_gamma   90.00
#
_symmetry.space_group_name_H-M   'P 1'
#
loop_
_entity.id
_entity.type
_entity.pdbx_description
1 polymer ?
#
loop_
_entity_poly.entity_id
_entity_poly.type
_entity_poly.pdbx_seq_one_letter_code
_entity_poly.pdbx_strand_id
1 'polypeptide(L)'
;MPFAKRIVEPQLLCRHPVPSDEGALFEDLRSISNVALARSLRQLADLARHACSIFQELEDDIVATSQRVRLLHGKIGQMQQTAAALDPKLEAVPFHIIMYHTLACVTSTCVAPQLRVRLPMIRTATKRSSSNGFVDFYTLWW
;
A
#
# COMPACT_ATOMS: atom_id res chain seq x y z
N MET A 1 -61.15 19.74 -9.10
CA MET A 1 -61.05 20.04 -7.65
C MET A 1 -59.94 21.06 -7.44
N PRO A 2 -60.17 22.23 -6.82
CA PRO A 2 -59.08 23.12 -6.45
C PRO A 2 -58.53 22.65 -5.10
N PHE A 3 -57.38 21.97 -5.10
CA PHE A 3 -56.67 21.71 -3.85
C PHE A 3 -56.05 23.03 -3.38
N ALA A 4 -56.49 23.52 -2.21
CA ALA A 4 -55.90 24.69 -1.59
C ALA A 4 -54.42 24.40 -1.29
N LYS A 5 -53.52 25.13 -1.96
CA LYS A 5 -52.08 25.01 -1.76
C LYS A 5 -51.75 25.47 -0.34
N ARG A 6 -51.43 24.54 0.57
CA ARG A 6 -50.81 24.87 1.85
C ARG A 6 -49.30 24.97 1.65
N ILE A 7 -48.74 26.11 2.00
CA ILE A 7 -47.29 26.26 2.13
C ILE A 7 -46.96 25.73 3.52
N VAL A 8 -46.16 24.68 3.59
CA VAL A 8 -45.59 24.16 4.84
C VAL A 8 -44.16 24.63 4.88
N GLU A 9 -43.86 25.55 5.79
CA GLU A 9 -42.49 25.99 5.98
C GLU A 9 -41.71 24.96 6.82
N PRO A 10 -40.48 24.61 6.41
CA PRO A 10 -39.66 23.69 7.18
C PRO A 10 -39.29 24.31 8.53
N GLN A 11 -39.74 23.68 9.62
CA GLN A 11 -39.46 24.15 11.00
C GLN A 11 -38.00 23.98 11.42
N LEU A 12 -37.24 23.16 10.66
CA LEU A 12 -35.85 22.82 10.91
C LEU A 12 -35.08 22.85 9.59
N LEU A 13 -33.98 23.58 9.51
CA LEU A 13 -33.02 23.52 8.39
C LEU A 13 -31.87 22.52 8.65
N CYS A 14 -31.71 22.09 9.91
CA CYS A 14 -30.69 21.16 10.41
C CYS A 14 -31.21 20.44 11.67
N ARG A 15 -30.33 19.99 12.59
CA ARG A 15 -30.73 19.54 13.95
C ARG A 15 -31.23 20.67 14.87
N HIS A 16 -31.42 21.88 14.34
CA HIS A 16 -31.70 23.09 15.12
C HIS A 16 -32.93 23.83 14.56
N PRO A 17 -33.74 24.48 15.44
CA PRO A 17 -34.86 25.34 15.05
C PRO A 17 -34.38 26.52 14.21
N VAL A 18 -35.24 27.01 13.32
CA VAL A 18 -34.99 28.22 12.53
C VAL A 18 -35.15 29.45 13.44
N PRO A 19 -34.08 30.19 13.78
CA PRO A 19 -34.21 31.45 14.52
C PRO A 19 -35.14 32.45 13.83
N SER A 20 -35.89 33.19 14.65
CA SER A 20 -36.79 34.25 14.17
C SER A 20 -36.05 35.49 13.64
N ASP A 21 -34.74 35.57 13.86
CA ASP A 21 -33.87 36.63 13.35
C ASP A 21 -33.08 36.10 12.14
N GLU A 22 -33.38 36.64 10.96
CA GLU A 22 -32.77 36.22 9.71
C GLU A 22 -31.25 36.43 9.70
N GLY A 23 -30.73 37.43 10.40
CA GLY A 23 -29.29 37.70 10.47
C GLY A 23 -28.50 36.60 11.18
N ALA A 24 -29.04 36.06 12.26
CA ALA A 24 -28.44 34.96 13.01
C ALA A 24 -28.40 33.64 12.21
N LEU A 25 -29.42 33.40 11.37
CA LEU A 25 -29.49 32.21 10.50
C LEU A 25 -28.31 32.13 9.52
N PHE A 26 -27.96 33.24 8.87
CA PHE A 26 -26.93 33.26 7.83
C PHE A 26 -25.52 33.06 8.39
N GLU A 27 -25.22 33.60 9.57
CA GLU A 27 -23.93 33.39 10.25
C GLU A 27 -23.78 31.94 10.73
N ASP A 28 -24.83 31.33 11.28
CA ASP A 28 -24.82 29.92 11.66
C ASP A 28 -24.62 29.01 10.45
N LEU A 29 -25.35 29.25 9.35
CA LEU A 29 -25.21 28.46 8.12
C LEU A 29 -23.81 28.60 7.52
N ARG A 30 -23.24 29.80 7.55
CA ARG A 30 -21.87 30.07 7.11
C ARG A 30 -20.86 29.29 7.96
N SER A 31 -21.02 29.30 9.28
CA SER A 31 -20.14 28.57 10.19
C SER A 31 -20.22 27.05 9.96
N ILE A 32 -21.43 26.50 9.83
CA ILE A 32 -21.67 25.08 9.57
C ILE A 32 -21.08 24.67 8.23
N SER A 33 -21.29 25.48 7.19
CA SER A 33 -20.74 25.22 5.85
C SER A 33 -19.22 25.23 5.85
N ASN A 34 -18.59 26.20 6.52
CA ASN A 34 -17.14 26.26 6.64
C ASN A 34 -16.58 25.05 7.41
N VAL A 35 -17.24 24.64 8.49
CA VAL A 35 -16.86 23.44 9.25
C VAL A 35 -17.03 22.18 8.41
N ALA A 36 -18.11 22.06 7.64
CA ALA A 36 -18.33 20.93 6.73
C ALA A 36 -17.24 20.87 5.65
N LEU A 37 -16.93 22.00 5.01
CA LEU A 37 -15.86 22.12 4.02
C LEU A 37 -14.49 21.76 4.60
N ALA A 38 -14.14 22.29 5.77
CA ALA A 38 -12.89 21.97 6.45
C ALA A 38 -12.77 20.48 6.76
N ARG A 39 -13.86 19.83 7.19
CA ARG A 39 -13.88 18.37 7.40
C ARG A 39 -13.72 17.59 6.09
N SER A 40 -14.42 17.98 5.03
CA SER A 40 -14.28 17.35 3.72
C SER A 40 -12.86 17.48 3.17
N LEU A 41 -12.24 18.66 3.28
CA LEU A 41 -10.84 18.84 2.90
C LEU A 41 -9.89 17.96 3.71
N ARG A 42 -10.12 17.83 5.03
CA ARG A 42 -9.33 16.93 5.88
C ARG A 42 -9.48 15.47 5.47
N GLN A 43 -10.72 15.04 5.20
CA GLN A 43 -11.00 13.69 4.71
C GLN A 43 -10.32 13.40 3.37
N LEU A 44 -10.34 14.36 2.44
CA LEU A 44 -9.65 14.23 1.15
C LEU A 44 -8.13 14.19 1.33
N ALA A 45 -7.57 14.98 2.23
CA ALA A 45 -6.14 14.94 2.54
C ALA A 45 -5.71 13.60 3.16
N ASP A 46 -6.53 13.06 4.07
CA ASP A 46 -6.28 11.74 4.67
C ASP A 46 -6.41 10.61 3.64
N LEU A 47 -7.38 10.70 2.72
CA LEU A 47 -7.52 9.77 1.61
C LEU A 47 -6.32 9.83 0.65
N ALA A 48 -5.87 11.03 0.29
CA ALA A 48 -4.70 11.21 -0.56
C ALA A 48 -3.44 10.61 0.10
N ARG A 49 -3.25 10.85 1.40
CA ARG A 49 -2.14 10.25 2.17
C ARG A 49 -2.21 8.72 2.17
N HIS A 50 -3.40 8.16 2.32
CA HIS A 50 -3.59 6.71 2.27
C HIS A 50 -3.30 6.14 0.88
N ALA A 51 -3.76 6.81 -0.18
CA ALA A 51 -3.43 6.42 -1.56
C ALA A 51 -1.92 6.45 -1.82
N CYS A 52 -1.21 7.49 -1.34
CA CYS A 52 0.25 7.55 -1.44
C CYS A 52 0.93 6.38 -0.73
N SER A 53 0.46 5.96 0.45
CA SER A 53 0.99 4.78 1.15
C SER A 53 0.86 3.51 0.30
N ILE A 54 -0.30 3.30 -0.32
CA ILE A 54 -0.55 2.14 -1.20
C ILE A 54 0.39 2.19 -2.41
N PHE A 55 0.57 3.35 -3.04
CA PHE A 55 1.48 3.48 -4.17
C PHE A 55 2.93 3.22 -3.78
N GLN A 56 3.35 3.63 -2.58
CA GLN A 56 4.69 3.33 -2.07
C GLN A 56 4.91 1.82 -1.89
N GLU A 57 3.95 1.12 -1.28
CA GLU A 57 4.01 -0.34 -1.13
C GLU A 57 4.07 -1.06 -2.49
N LEU A 58 3.29 -0.60 -3.47
CA LEU A 58 3.31 -1.15 -4.83
C LEU A 58 4.63 -0.87 -5.55
N GLU A 59 5.20 0.33 -5.37
CA GLU A 59 6.50 0.70 -5.94
C GLU A 59 7.60 -0.22 -5.40
N ASP A 60 7.63 -0.45 -4.08
CA ASP A 60 8.60 -1.32 -3.43
C ASP A 60 8.51 -2.77 -4.00
N ASP A 61 7.29 -3.29 -4.14
CA ASP A 61 7.03 -4.61 -4.72
C ASP A 61 7.46 -4.72 -6.20
N ILE A 62 7.21 -3.68 -6.99
CA ILE A 62 7.63 -3.61 -8.40
C ILE A 62 9.15 -3.57 -8.49
N VAL A 63 9.83 -2.76 -7.67
CA VAL A 63 11.29 -2.67 -7.64
C VAL A 63 11.92 -4.00 -7.27
N ALA A 64 11.41 -4.66 -6.22
CA ALA A 64 11.86 -5.98 -5.79
C ALA A 64 11.67 -7.04 -6.90
N THR A 65 10.51 -7.03 -7.56
CA THR A 65 10.21 -7.95 -8.66
C THR A 65 11.11 -7.68 -9.87
N SER A 66 11.31 -6.41 -10.24
CA SER A 66 12.19 -5.99 -11.32
C SER A 66 13.63 -6.44 -11.08
N GLN A 67 14.13 -6.32 -9.85
CA GLN A 67 15.46 -6.82 -9.49
C GLN A 67 15.57 -8.34 -9.68
N ARG A 68 14.57 -9.11 -9.23
CA ARG A 68 14.53 -10.57 -9.43
C ARG A 68 14.51 -10.94 -10.91
N VAL A 69 13.72 -10.24 -11.73
CA VAL A 69 13.67 -10.45 -13.19
C VAL A 69 15.02 -10.15 -13.83
N ARG A 70 15.69 -9.05 -13.45
CA ARG A 70 17.04 -8.72 -13.95
C ARG A 70 18.05 -9.82 -13.63
N LEU A 71 18.05 -10.31 -12.39
CA LEU A 71 18.94 -11.41 -11.97
C LEU A 71 18.65 -12.70 -12.74
N LEU A 72 17.38 -13.05 -12.91
CA LEU A 72 16.98 -14.22 -13.69
C LEU A 72 17.39 -14.08 -15.16
N HIS A 73 17.19 -12.92 -15.76
CA HIS A 73 17.60 -12.65 -17.13
C HIS A 73 19.11 -12.82 -17.30
N GLY A 74 19.91 -12.33 -16.36
CA GLY A 74 21.37 -12.53 -16.35
C GLY A 74 21.75 -14.02 -16.27
N LYS A 75 21.10 -14.79 -15.40
CA LYS A 75 21.31 -16.25 -15.30
C LYS A 75 20.95 -16.98 -16.59
N ILE A 76 19.83 -16.64 -17.20
CA ILE A 76 19.41 -17.21 -18.49
C ILE A 76 20.44 -16.90 -19.57
N GLY A 77 20.93 -15.66 -19.65
CA GLY A 77 21.97 -15.28 -20.60
C GLY A 77 23.27 -16.08 -20.42
N GLN A 78 23.72 -16.27 -19.17
CA GLN A 78 24.87 -17.12 -18.87
C GLN A 78 24.63 -18.57 -19.28
N MET A 79 23.48 -19.15 -18.93
CA MET A 79 23.12 -20.52 -19.31
C MET A 79 23.07 -20.69 -20.83
N GLN A 80 22.54 -19.71 -21.56
CA GLN A 80 22.52 -19.72 -23.03
C GLN A 80 23.93 -19.69 -23.61
N GLN A 81 24.82 -18.87 -23.08
CA GLN A 81 26.23 -18.83 -23.51
C GLN A 81 26.94 -20.15 -23.21
N THR A 82 26.77 -20.70 -22.02
CA THR A 82 27.34 -22.01 -21.65
C THR A 82 26.79 -23.11 -22.55
N ALA A 83 25.47 -23.15 -22.79
CA ALA A 83 24.85 -24.15 -23.65
C ALA A 83 25.32 -24.04 -25.11
N ALA A 84 25.52 -22.82 -25.62
CA ALA A 84 26.06 -22.60 -26.96
C ALA A 84 27.54 -23.00 -27.09
N ALA A 85 28.28 -23.00 -25.98
CA ALA A 85 29.69 -23.39 -25.93
C ALA A 85 29.91 -24.91 -25.78
N LEU A 86 28.87 -25.68 -25.45
CA LEU A 86 28.95 -27.14 -25.36
C LEU A 86 29.02 -27.75 -26.76
N ASP A 87 30.05 -28.55 -27.03
CA ASP A 87 30.16 -29.35 -28.25
C ASP A 87 29.78 -30.81 -27.95
N PRO A 88 28.63 -31.30 -28.45
CA PRO A 88 28.16 -32.66 -28.18
C PRO A 88 29.09 -33.76 -28.71
N LYS A 89 30.08 -33.42 -29.56
CA LYS A 89 31.07 -34.38 -30.07
C LYS A 89 32.28 -34.55 -29.15
N LEU A 90 32.51 -33.62 -28.23
CA LEU A 90 33.67 -33.61 -27.33
C LEU A 90 33.29 -34.00 -25.89
N GLU A 91 32.01 -33.92 -25.55
CA GLU A 91 31.50 -34.25 -24.21
C GLU A 91 31.36 -35.77 -24.01
N ALA A 92 32.43 -36.44 -23.60
CA ALA A 92 32.36 -37.83 -23.13
C ALA A 92 31.63 -37.88 -21.78
N VAL A 93 30.67 -38.81 -21.61
CA VAL A 93 29.91 -38.98 -20.35
C VAL A 93 30.67 -39.94 -19.42
N PRO A 94 31.38 -39.46 -18.38
CA PRO A 94 32.01 -40.34 -17.42
C PRO A 94 31.01 -41.26 -16.70
N PHE A 95 31.39 -42.51 -16.39
CA PHE A 95 30.49 -43.42 -15.66
C PHE A 95 30.17 -42.96 -14.22
N HIS A 96 30.99 -42.08 -13.63
CA HIS A 96 30.80 -41.61 -12.25
C HIS A 96 29.70 -40.53 -12.11
N ILE A 97 29.42 -39.72 -13.14
CA ILE A 97 28.41 -38.64 -13.06
C ILE A 97 26.99 -39.16 -12.91
N ILE A 98 26.69 -40.36 -13.42
CA ILE A 98 25.36 -40.99 -13.30
C ILE A 98 25.03 -41.29 -11.82
N MET A 99 26.03 -41.61 -11.00
CA MET A 99 25.84 -42.00 -9.60
C MET A 99 25.75 -40.79 -8.64
N TYR A 100 26.56 -39.74 -8.85
CA TYR A 100 26.62 -38.59 -7.94
C TYR A 100 25.65 -37.46 -8.29
N HIS A 101 25.26 -37.28 -9.57
CA HIS A 101 24.46 -36.14 -10.00
C HIS A 101 22.96 -36.28 -9.63
N THR A 102 22.42 -37.51 -9.62
CA THR A 102 21.04 -37.78 -9.17
C THR A 102 20.83 -37.38 -7.70
N LEU A 103 21.85 -37.58 -6.84
CA LEU A 103 21.81 -37.17 -5.43
C LEU A 103 21.99 -35.65 -5.25
N ALA A 104 22.84 -35.00 -6.05
CA ALA A 104 23.09 -33.56 -5.97
C ALA A 104 21.93 -32.70 -6.51
N CYS A 105 21.29 -33.14 -7.60
CA CYS A 105 20.17 -32.40 -8.21
C CYS A 105 18.91 -32.43 -7.32
N VAL A 106 18.64 -33.55 -6.65
CA VAL A 106 17.48 -33.70 -5.75
C VAL A 106 17.62 -32.84 -4.48
N THR A 107 18.83 -32.69 -3.94
CA THR A 107 19.05 -31.90 -2.71
C THR A 107 18.87 -30.39 -2.91
N SER A 108 19.12 -29.86 -4.10
CA SER A 108 18.95 -28.43 -4.39
C SER A 108 17.48 -28.01 -4.60
N THR A 109 16.60 -28.93 -4.98
CA THR A 109 15.16 -28.65 -5.21
C THR A 109 14.34 -28.67 -3.92
N CYS A 110 14.85 -29.30 -2.85
CA CYS A 110 14.15 -29.44 -1.56
C CYS A 110 14.42 -28.30 -0.55
N VAL A 111 15.30 -27.33 -0.87
CA VAL A 111 15.54 -26.14 -0.03
C VAL A 111 14.95 -24.89 -0.70
N ALA A 112 13.65 -24.93 -0.96
CA ALA A 112 12.86 -23.71 -1.09
C ALA A 112 12.37 -23.35 0.33
N PRO A 113 12.69 -22.17 0.89
CA PRO A 113 12.16 -21.76 2.18
C PRO A 113 10.68 -21.37 2.02
N GLN A 114 9.82 -22.38 1.96
CA GLN A 114 8.39 -22.28 2.20
C GLN A 114 8.15 -22.60 3.68
N LEU A 115 8.39 -21.65 4.58
CA LEU A 115 7.66 -21.52 5.86
C LEU A 115 8.11 -20.25 6.62
N ARG A 116 7.36 -19.15 6.47
CA ARG A 116 7.06 -18.30 7.63
C ARG A 116 5.65 -17.75 7.51
N VAL A 117 4.72 -18.67 7.78
CA VAL A 117 3.36 -18.36 8.17
C VAL A 117 3.38 -17.42 9.37
N ARG A 118 2.54 -16.39 9.26
CA ARG A 118 2.12 -15.42 10.26
C ARG A 118 1.83 -16.08 11.63
N LEU A 119 2.60 -15.75 12.65
CA LEU A 119 2.24 -15.98 14.06
C LEU A 119 1.88 -14.62 14.71
N PRO A 120 0.85 -14.56 15.57
CA PRO A 120 0.40 -13.33 16.20
C PRO A 120 1.38 -12.97 17.33
N MET A 121 2.01 -11.80 17.23
CA MET A 121 2.86 -11.27 18.29
C MET A 121 1.96 -10.69 19.40
N ILE A 122 1.83 -11.44 20.49
CA ILE A 122 1.28 -10.98 21.76
C ILE A 122 2.17 -9.86 22.29
N ARG A 123 1.53 -8.74 22.66
CA ARG A 123 2.14 -7.56 23.29
C ARG A 123 3.08 -7.94 24.44
N THR A 124 4.29 -7.39 24.42
CA THR A 124 4.97 -6.97 25.64
C THR A 124 5.40 -5.52 25.48
N ALA A 125 4.95 -4.69 26.43
CA ALA A 125 5.28 -3.29 26.52
C ALA A 125 6.69 -3.15 27.13
N THR A 126 7.55 -2.37 26.48
CA THR A 126 8.76 -1.84 27.12
C THR A 126 9.00 -0.41 26.66
N LYS A 127 9.13 0.47 27.66
CA LYS A 127 9.22 1.92 27.64
C LYS A 127 10.70 2.34 27.57
N ARG A 128 11.11 3.15 26.58
CA ARG A 128 12.27 4.08 26.57
C ARG A 128 12.27 4.81 25.21
N SER A 129 11.86 6.08 25.13
CA SER A 129 12.59 7.31 25.49
C SER A 129 13.72 7.66 24.52
N SER A 130 13.51 8.77 23.79
CA SER A 130 14.48 9.65 23.12
C SER A 130 15.34 9.05 22.00
N SER A 131 15.57 9.68 20.85
CA SER A 131 15.32 11.05 20.37
C SER A 131 15.88 11.15 18.93
N ASN A 132 15.22 11.96 18.09
CA ASN A 132 15.74 12.63 16.88
C ASN A 132 15.94 11.77 15.62
N GLY A 133 15.45 12.13 14.44
CA GLY A 133 14.69 13.30 14.01
C GLY A 133 14.27 13.05 12.56
N PHE A 134 12.96 12.87 12.35
CA PHE A 134 12.37 12.88 11.02
C PHE A 134 11.97 14.33 10.74
N VAL A 135 12.44 14.84 9.61
CA VAL A 135 12.30 16.25 9.23
C VAL A 135 10.81 16.53 9.01
N ASP A 136 10.20 17.24 9.96
CA ASP A 136 8.86 17.79 9.88
C ASP A 136 8.82 18.86 8.78
N PHE A 137 8.19 18.56 7.65
CA PHE A 137 7.95 19.51 6.55
C PHE A 137 6.49 19.98 6.44
N TYR A 138 5.63 19.72 7.45
CA TYR A 138 4.20 20.06 7.39
C TYR A 138 3.68 20.82 8.61
N THR A 139 4.50 21.69 9.20
CA THR A 139 4.11 22.64 10.25
C THR A 139 4.26 24.10 9.81
N LEU A 140 3.93 24.40 8.56
CA LEU A 140 3.66 25.77 8.10
C LEU A 140 2.48 25.75 7.14
N TRP A 141 1.30 25.56 7.72
CA TRP A 141 0.04 26.18 7.32
C TRP A 141 -0.99 25.78 8.40
N TRP A 142 -0.89 26.48 9.53
CA TRP A 142 -2.03 26.79 10.39
C TRP A 142 -2.48 28.20 10.05
#